data_AF-A0A524E3H0-F1
#
_entry.id   AF-A0A524E3H0-F1
#
_cell.length_a   1.000
_cell.length_b   1.000
_cell.length_c   1.000
_cell.angle_alpha   90.00
_cell.angle_beta   90.00
_cell.angle_gamma   90.00
#
_symmetry.space_group_name_H-M   'P 1'
#
loop_
_entity.id
_entity.type
_entity.pdbx_description
1 polymer ?
#
loop_
_entity_poly.entity_id
_entity_poly.type
_entity_poly.pdbx_seq_one_letter_code
_entity_poly.pdbx_strand_id
1 'polypeptide(L)' 'MKLYAFIITVIYYFKSILLSFTFIMIDHNSNETIKYENNIAKILENAVQLFRDTNLSELADKWERILNNYYAKRSFR' A
#
# COMPACT_ATOMS: atom_id res chain seq x y z
N MET A 1 8.00 -19.05 -20.47
CA MET A 1 8.61 -19.17 -19.12
C MET A 1 8.73 -17.85 -18.36
N LYS A 2 9.20 -16.74 -18.98
CA LYS A 2 9.39 -15.44 -18.28
C LYS A 2 8.10 -14.81 -17.70
N LEU A 3 6.96 -14.96 -18.39
CA LEU A 3 5.67 -14.40 -17.95
C LEU A 3 5.17 -15.04 -16.64
N TYR A 4 5.35 -16.35 -16.49
CA TYR A 4 4.90 -17.08 -15.30
C TYR A 4 5.72 -16.70 -14.06
N ALA A 5 7.03 -16.52 -14.23
CA ALA A 5 7.91 -16.01 -13.18
C ALA A 5 7.50 -14.60 -12.73
N PHE A 6 7.18 -13.70 -13.69
CA PHE A 6 6.70 -12.36 -13.38
C PHE A 6 5.39 -12.36 -12.58
N ILE A 7 4.41 -13.16 -13.01
CA ILE A 7 3.11 -13.29 -12.31
C ILE A 7 3.31 -13.82 -10.89
N ILE A 8 4.16 -14.85 -10.72
CA ILE A 8 4.50 -15.40 -9.40
C ILE A 8 5.13 -14.31 -8.52
N THR A 9 6.10 -13.55 -9.03
CA THR A 9 6.74 -12.46 -8.29
C THR A 9 5.73 -11.40 -7.85
N VAL A 10 4.82 -10.97 -8.74
CA VAL A 10 3.76 -10.01 -8.40
C VAL A 10 2.83 -10.56 -7.31
N ILE A 11 2.42 -11.82 -7.40
CA ILE A 11 1.59 -12.47 -6.38
C ILE A 11 2.30 -12.53 -5.02
N TYR A 12 3.60 -12.85 -5.00
CA TYR A 12 4.38 -12.86 -3.76
C TYR A 12 4.50 -11.47 -3.13
N TYR A 13 4.73 -10.43 -3.94
CA TYR A 13 4.73 -9.04 -3.47
C TYR A 13 3.37 -8.64 -2.90
N PHE A 14 2.28 -8.97 -3.60
CA PHE A 14 0.92 -8.66 -3.14
C PHE A 14 0.59 -9.36 -1.82
N LYS A 15 0.98 -10.63 -1.67
CA LYS A 15 0.84 -11.39 -0.43
C LYS A 15 1.65 -10.77 0.71
N SER A 16 2.85 -10.27 0.44
CA SER A 16 3.67 -9.58 1.43
C SER A 16 3.04 -8.27 1.89
N ILE A 17 2.47 -7.48 0.97
CA ILE A 17 1.74 -6.24 1.28
C ILE A 17 0.53 -6.54 2.17
N LEU A 18 -0.25 -7.56 1.82
CA LEU A 18 -1.40 -8.02 2.62
C LEU A 18 -1.00 -8.43 4.04
N LEU A 19 0.12 -9.15 4.18
CA LEU A 19 0.62 -9.56 5.49
C LEU A 19 1.00 -8.36 6.36
N SER A 20 1.66 -7.34 5.78
CA SER A 20 1.97 -6.10 6.48
C SER A 20 0.71 -5.36 6.94
N PHE A 21 -0.32 -5.28 6.09
CA PHE A 21 -1.62 -4.72 6.47
C PHE A 21 -2.25 -5.47 7.66
N THR A 22 -2.22 -6.81 7.64
CA THR A 22 -2.78 -7.61 8.74
C THR A 22 -1.99 -7.46 10.05
N PHE A 23 -0.66 -7.42 10.00
CA PHE A 23 0.18 -7.21 11.18
C PHE A 23 -0.09 -5.85 11.81
N ILE A 24 -0.19 -4.82 10.98
CA ILE A 24 -0.45 -3.45 11.40
C ILE A 24 -1.84 -3.32 12.03
N MET A 25 -2.87 -4.00 11.51
CA MET A 25 -4.22 -4.00 12.08
C MET A 25 -4.34 -4.69 13.45
N ILE A 26 -3.44 -5.62 13.78
CA ILE A 26 -3.48 -6.40 15.04
C ILE A 26 -2.84 -5.63 16.21
N ASP A 27 -1.91 -4.72 15.95
CA ASP A 27 -1.15 -3.95 16.97
C ASP A 27 -1.92 -2.68 17.38
N HIS A 28 -3.04 -2.86 18.10
CA HIS A 28 -3.92 -1.74 18.50
C HIS A 28 -3.70 -1.32 19.96
N ASN A 29 -2.69 -0.47 20.20
CA ASN A 29 -2.53 0.27 21.46
C ASN A 29 -2.57 1.79 21.20
N SER A 30 -3.24 2.55 22.06
CA SER A 30 -3.74 3.91 21.76
C SER A 30 -2.68 5.02 21.58
N ASN A 31 -1.42 4.76 21.90
CA ASN A 31 -0.30 5.66 21.57
C ASN A 31 0.29 5.43 20.16
N GLU A 32 -0.15 4.39 19.46
CA GLU A 32 0.36 4.01 18.14
C GLU A 32 -0.47 4.56 16.98
N THR A 33 -1.59 5.26 17.23
CA THR A 33 -2.49 5.75 16.17
C THR A 33 -1.77 6.67 15.17
N ILE A 34 -0.88 7.57 15.64
CA ILE A 34 -0.10 8.45 14.76
C ILE A 34 0.95 7.65 13.96
N LYS A 35 1.57 6.64 14.58
CA LYS A 35 2.57 5.76 13.96
C LYS A 35 1.91 4.84 12.92
N TYR A 36 0.69 4.40 13.20
CA TYR A 36 -0.16 3.61 12.32
C TYR A 36 -0.67 4.42 11.13
N GLU A 37 -1.10 5.66 11.33
CA GLU A 37 -1.49 6.56 10.24
C GLU A 37 -0.32 6.85 9.29
N ASN A 38 0.87 7.06 9.84
CA ASN A 38 2.10 7.18 9.02
C ASN A 38 2.43 5.87 8.29
N ASN A 39 2.15 4.71 8.89
CA ASN A 39 2.34 3.41 8.25
C ASN A 39 1.35 3.17 7.09
N ILE A 40 0.09 3.59 7.20
CA ILE A 40 -0.87 3.48 6.11
C ILE A 40 -0.44 4.31 4.90
N ALA A 41 -0.07 5.58 5.14
CA ALA A 41 0.43 6.47 4.10
C ALA A 41 1.62 5.84 3.36
N LYS A 42 2.59 5.32 4.12
CA LYS A 42 3.78 4.65 3.57
C LYS A 42 3.45 3.40 2.75
N ILE A 43 2.45 2.61 3.16
CA ILE A 43 2.04 1.43 2.39
C ILE A 43 1.37 1.83 1.09
N LEU A 44 0.51 2.84 1.12
CA LEU A 44 -0.14 3.37 -0.07
C LEU A 44 0.88 3.96 -1.06
N GLU A 45 1.89 4.69 -0.57
CA GLU A 45 3.02 5.16 -1.37
C GLU A 45 3.79 4.02 -2.02
N ASN A 46 4.16 2.99 -1.24
CA ASN A 46 4.86 1.81 -1.75
C ASN A 46 4.03 1.06 -2.81
N ALA A 47 2.70 0.97 -2.64
CA ALA A 47 1.81 0.35 -3.61
C ALA A 47 1.76 1.14 -4.92
N VAL A 48 1.64 2.47 -4.87
CA VAL A 48 1.68 3.34 -6.07
C VAL A 48 3.00 3.16 -6.80
N GLN A 49 4.13 3.19 -6.08
CA GLN A 49 5.45 3.01 -6.69
C GLN A 49 5.58 1.62 -7.35
N LEU A 50 5.15 0.55 -6.68
CA LEU A 50 5.15 -0.80 -7.23
C LEU A 50 4.35 -0.88 -8.54
N PHE A 51 3.17 -0.26 -8.61
CA PHE A 51 2.36 -0.28 -9.82
C PHE A 51 2.98 0.53 -10.96
N ARG A 52 3.68 1.63 -10.65
CA ARG A 52 4.46 2.37 -11.65
C ARG A 52 5.63 1.54 -12.17
N ASP A 53 6.39 0.91 -11.28
CA ASP A 53 7.56 0.09 -11.63
C ASP A 53 7.19 -1.16 -12.43
N THR A 54 5.97 -1.69 -12.24
CA THR A 54 5.44 -2.84 -12.99
C THR A 54 4.65 -2.45 -14.24
N ASN A 55 4.68 -1.16 -14.62
CA ASN A 55 4.01 -0.62 -15.81
C ASN A 55 2.47 -0.80 -15.79
N LEU A 56 1.88 -0.85 -14.59
CA LEU A 56 0.44 -0.94 -14.32
C LEU A 56 -0.13 0.46 -14.04
N SER A 57 0.04 1.39 -14.98
CA SER A 57 -0.24 2.83 -14.78
C SER A 57 -1.68 3.11 -14.33
N GLU A 58 -2.69 2.46 -14.91
CA GLU A 58 -4.09 2.66 -14.51
C GLU A 58 -4.34 2.27 -13.03
N LEU A 59 -3.65 1.23 -12.56
CA LEU A 59 -3.75 0.81 -11.17
C LEU A 59 -3.01 1.80 -10.27
N ALA A 60 -1.81 2.26 -10.68
CA ALA A 60 -1.08 3.30 -9.96
C ALA A 60 -1.94 4.55 -9.75
N ASP A 61 -2.63 5.04 -10.79
CA ASP A 61 -3.48 6.23 -10.72
C ASP A 61 -4.68 6.05 -9.77
N LYS A 62 -5.29 4.86 -9.76
CA LYS A 62 -6.37 4.52 -8.83
C LYS A 62 -5.89 4.54 -7.38
N TRP A 63 -4.72 3.98 -7.11
CA TRP A 63 -4.14 3.95 -5.77
C TRP A 63 -3.61 5.32 -5.32
N GLU A 64 -3.09 6.13 -6.24
CA GLU A 64 -2.68 7.52 -5.96
C GLU A 64 -3.89 8.39 -5.57
N ARG A 65 -5.05 8.20 -6.23
CA ARG A 65 -6.30 8.85 -5.80
C ARG A 65 -6.71 8.45 -4.38
N ILE A 66 -6.54 7.20 -4.00
CA ILE A 66 -6.85 6.72 -2.64
C ILE A 66 -5.89 7.34 -1.62
N LEU A 67 -4.59 7.40 -1.94
CA LEU A 67 -3.58 8.07 -1.11
C LEU A 67 -3.89 9.56 -0.91
N ASN A 68 -4.24 10.28 -1.97
CA ASN A 68 -4.61 11.69 -1.90
C ASN A 68 -5.86 11.92 -1.04
N ASN A 69 -6.88 11.06 -1.19
CA ASN A 69 -8.08 11.11 -0.35
C ASN A 69 -7.77 10.83 1.13
N TYR A 70 -6.84 9.91 1.40
CA TYR A 70 -6.37 9.62 2.76
C TYR A 70 -5.69 10.85 3.38
N TYR A 71 -4.76 11.48 2.64
CA TYR A 71 -4.11 12.71 3.09
C TYR A 71 -5.09 13.85 3.31
N ALA A 72 -6.05 14.05 2.40
CA ALA A 72 -7.07 15.09 2.54
C ALA A 72 -7.95 14.89 3.78
N LYS A 73 -8.31 13.65 4.11
CA LYS A 73 -9.06 13.35 5.34
C LYS A 73 -8.22 13.57 6.60
N ARG A 74 -6.91 13.32 6.53
CA ARG A 74 -5.99 13.54 7.63
C ARG A 74 -5.73 15.02 7.89
N SER A 75 -5.57 15.85 6.85
CA SER A 75 -5.38 17.29 6.99
C SER A 75 -6.59 18.03 7.56
N PHE A 76 -7.78 17.42 7.49
CA PHE A 76 -9.04 17.96 8.01
C PHE A 76 -9.34 17.56 9.46
N ARG A 77 -8.50 16.72 10.09
CA ARG A 77 -8.68 16.22 11.45
C ARG A 77 -7.67 16.87 12.40
#